data_AF-A0A174GVW5-F1
#
_entry.id   AF-A0A174GVW5-F1
#
_cell.length_a   1.000
_cell.length_b   1.000
_cell.length_c   1.000
_cell.angle_alpha   90.00
_cell.angle_beta   90.00
_cell.angle_gamma   90.00
#
_symmetry.space_group_name_H-M   'P 1'
#
loop_
_entity.id
_entity.type
_entity.pdbx_description
1 polymer ?
#
loop_
_entity_poly.entity_id
_entity_poly.type
_entity_poly.pdbx_seq_one_letter_code
_entity_poly.pdbx_strand_id
1 'polypeptide(L)'
;MDIFETGHTRLRRTLRNILPVIIPAVLCLIFYLGISCAGRETISREQSSLQQALEQSAIQAYALTGHYPLSLEELLHDYNISYDTDKFVVEYVPSGSNLLPSISVLVLSSGKGGSL
;
A
#
# COMPACT_ATOMS: atom_id res chain seq x y z
N MET A 1 -17.26 19.75 58.33
CA MET A 1 -18.25 19.90 57.24
C MET A 1 -18.25 21.40 56.99
N ASP A 2 -17.45 21.96 56.06
CA ASP A 2 -17.61 21.87 54.61
C ASP A 2 -16.28 22.16 53.88
N ILE A 3 -15.63 21.15 53.31
CA ILE A 3 -14.31 21.30 52.63
C ILE A 3 -14.37 20.79 51.17
N PHE A 4 -15.57 20.53 50.64
CA PHE A 4 -15.78 19.83 49.37
C PHE A 4 -16.63 20.59 48.34
N GLU A 5 -16.63 21.92 48.35
CA GLU A 5 -17.56 22.67 47.47
C GLU A 5 -16.94 23.81 46.65
N THR A 6 -15.72 23.63 46.12
CA THR A 6 -15.12 24.66 45.22
C THR A 6 -14.34 24.12 44.02
N GLY A 7 -14.51 22.85 43.65
CA GLY A 7 -13.91 22.28 42.44
C GLY A 7 -14.81 22.30 41.20
N HIS A 8 -16.11 22.04 41.38
CA HIS A 8 -17.02 21.68 40.28
C HIS A 8 -17.36 22.82 39.32
N THR A 9 -17.35 24.08 39.77
CA THR A 9 -17.72 25.24 38.94
C THR A 9 -16.59 25.71 38.03
N ARG A 10 -15.33 25.61 38.48
CA ARG A 10 -14.15 25.83 37.63
C ARG A 10 -13.98 24.67 36.65
N LEU A 11 -14.10 23.42 37.12
CA LEU A 11 -14.10 22.23 36.26
C LEU A 11 -15.16 22.29 35.17
N ARG A 12 -16.43 22.67 35.46
CA ARG A 12 -17.48 22.85 34.43
C ARG A 12 -17.14 23.93 33.40
N ARG A 13 -16.47 25.02 33.80
CA ARG A 13 -16.05 26.09 32.88
C ARG A 13 -14.90 25.65 32.00
N THR A 14 -13.89 25.00 32.58
CA THR A 14 -12.76 24.46 31.82
C THR A 14 -13.22 23.34 30.89
N LEU A 15 -14.07 22.41 31.35
CA LEU A 15 -14.71 21.37 30.52
C LEU A 15 -15.49 21.97 29.35
N ARG A 16 -16.31 23.00 29.61
CA ARG A 16 -17.09 23.67 28.54
C ARG A 16 -16.21 24.31 27.48
N ASN A 17 -15.03 24.80 27.85
CA ASN A 17 -14.11 25.45 26.92
C ASN A 17 -13.21 24.45 26.16
N ILE A 18 -12.87 23.30 26.76
CA ILE A 18 -12.08 22.24 26.11
C ILE A 18 -12.92 21.25 25.29
N LEU A 19 -14.22 21.10 25.58
CA LEU A 19 -15.13 20.23 24.84
C LEU A 19 -15.15 20.49 23.31
N PRO A 20 -15.23 21.74 22.80
CA PRO A 20 -15.20 21.99 21.35
C PRO A 20 -13.82 21.75 20.72
N VAL A 21 -12.75 21.61 21.50
CA VAL A 21 -11.38 21.36 21.01
C VAL A 21 -11.06 19.86 21.04
N ILE A 22 -11.59 19.13 22.02
CA ILE A 22 -11.36 17.68 22.16
C ILE A 22 -12.01 16.90 21.02
N ILE A 23 -13.22 17.26 20.60
CA ILE A 23 -13.92 16.56 19.50
C ILE A 23 -13.11 16.56 18.20
N PRO A 24 -12.64 17.71 17.67
CA PRO A 24 -11.80 17.72 16.46
C PRO A 24 -10.42 17.09 16.71
N ALA A 25 -9.84 17.21 17.91
CA ALA A 25 -8.56 16.58 18.22
C ALA A 25 -8.64 15.05 18.20
N VAL A 26 -9.71 14.46 18.76
CA VAL A 26 -9.97 13.02 18.72
C VAL A 26 -10.26 12.57 17.29
N LEU A 27 -11.01 13.35 16.51
CA LEU A 27 -11.26 13.06 15.10
C LEU A 27 -9.95 13.05 14.30
N CYS A 28 -9.11 14.08 14.45
CA CYS A 28 -7.77 14.13 13.85
C CYS A 28 -6.90 12.95 14.28
N LEU A 29 -6.96 12.53 15.55
CA LEU A 29 -6.22 11.39 16.04
C LEU A 29 -6.69 10.08 15.37
N ILE A 30 -8.00 9.86 15.25
CA ILE A 30 -8.55 8.68 14.56
C ILE A 30 -8.13 8.67 13.10
N PHE A 31 -8.21 9.80 12.39
CA PHE A 31 -7.72 9.92 11.02
C PHE A 31 -6.21 9.66 10.92
N TYR A 32 -5.42 10.20 11.85
CA TYR A 32 -3.98 10.00 11.88
C TYR A 32 -3.61 8.53 12.11
N LEU A 33 -4.26 7.84 13.05
CA LEU A 33 -4.07 6.40 13.24
C LEU A 33 -4.54 5.60 12.03
N GLY A 34 -5.67 5.96 11.41
CA GLY A 34 -6.15 5.31 10.18
C GLY A 34 -5.15 5.45 9.02
N ILE A 35 -4.62 6.65 8.80
CA ILE A 35 -3.60 6.92 7.77
C ILE A 35 -2.28 6.23 8.13
N SER A 36 -1.88 6.21 9.40
CA SER A 36 -0.63 5.58 9.85
C SER A 36 -0.68 4.05 9.75
N CYS A 37 -1.85 3.44 9.96
CA CYS A 37 -2.07 2.03 9.63
C CYS A 37 -1.99 1.78 8.12
N ALA A 38 -2.47 2.72 7.29
CA ALA A 38 -2.35 2.62 5.83
C ALA A 38 -0.92 2.88 5.31
N GLY A 39 -0.07 3.62 6.04
CA GLY A 39 1.26 4.03 5.60
C GLY A 39 2.38 2.99 5.79
N ARG A 40 2.18 1.96 6.63
CA ARG A 40 3.17 0.84 6.75
C ARG A 40 3.05 -0.18 5.62
N GLU A 41 1.96 -0.11 4.87
CA GLU A 41 1.65 -0.95 3.71
C GLU A 41 2.17 -0.35 2.39
N THR A 42 2.87 0.79 2.37
CA THR A 42 3.18 1.48 1.10
C THR A 42 4.03 0.62 0.16
N ILE A 43 5.01 -0.14 0.67
CA ILE A 43 5.85 -1.00 -0.17
C ILE A 43 5.08 -2.25 -0.65
N SER A 44 4.29 -2.89 0.23
CA SER A 44 3.44 -4.04 -0.15
C SER A 44 2.36 -3.64 -1.15
N ARG A 45 1.80 -2.44 -0.98
CA ARG A 45 0.81 -1.85 -1.89
C ARG A 45 1.42 -1.53 -3.25
N GLU A 46 2.62 -0.96 -3.29
CA GLU A 46 3.35 -0.72 -4.55
C GLU A 46 3.66 -2.04 -5.27
N GLN A 47 4.18 -3.03 -4.55
CA GLN A 47 4.45 -4.38 -5.08
C GLN A 47 3.18 -5.04 -5.65
N SER A 48 2.10 -5.06 -4.88
CA SER A 48 0.82 -5.65 -5.30
C SER A 48 0.20 -4.88 -6.46
N SER A 49 0.30 -3.56 -6.48
CA SER A 49 -0.20 -2.74 -7.59
C SER A 49 0.59 -3.00 -8.87
N LEU A 50 1.91 -3.17 -8.78
CA LEU A 50 2.76 -3.50 -9.93
C LEU A 50 2.44 -4.90 -10.45
N GLN A 51 2.34 -5.90 -9.57
CA GLN A 51 1.96 -7.26 -9.95
C GLN A 51 0.61 -7.28 -10.66
N GLN A 52 -0.40 -6.61 -10.09
CA GLN A 52 -1.73 -6.58 -10.66
C GLN A 52 -1.75 -5.88 -12.03
N ALA A 53 -0.97 -4.81 -12.21
CA ALA A 53 -0.85 -4.13 -13.49
C ALA A 53 -0.25 -5.06 -14.56
N LEU A 54 0.81 -5.81 -14.21
CA LEU A 54 1.43 -6.78 -15.11
C LEU A 54 0.47 -7.92 -15.49
N GLU A 55 -0.26 -8.48 -14.51
CA GLU A 55 -1.27 -9.51 -14.76
C GLU A 55 -2.39 -9.02 -15.67
N GLN A 56 -2.90 -7.80 -15.42
CA GLN A 56 -3.96 -7.21 -16.25
C GLN A 56 -3.47 -6.93 -17.67
N SER A 57 -2.25 -6.45 -17.85
CA SER A 57 -1.66 -6.24 -19.18
C SER A 57 -1.48 -7.57 -19.92
N ALA A 58 -1.06 -8.64 -19.24
CA ALA A 58 -0.95 -9.97 -19.85
C ALA A 58 -2.31 -10.52 -20.31
N ILE A 59 -3.36 -10.33 -19.50
CA ILE A 59 -4.75 -10.71 -19.89
C ILE A 59 -5.23 -9.88 -21.08
N GLN A 60 -4.90 -8.58 -21.11
CA GLN A 60 -5.25 -7.73 -22.24
C GLN A 60 -4.53 -8.16 -23.52
N ALA A 61 -3.26 -8.54 -23.43
CA ALA A 61 -2.48 -9.05 -24.56
C ALA A 61 -3.15 -10.30 -25.15
N TYR A 62 -3.58 -11.22 -24.27
CA TYR A 62 -4.33 -12.41 -24.68
C TYR A 62 -5.66 -12.06 -25.35
N ALA A 63 -6.39 -11.07 -24.85
CA ALA A 63 -7.65 -10.63 -25.45
C ALA A 63 -7.48 -10.01 -26.84
N LEU A 64 -6.34 -9.36 -27.11
CA LEU A 64 -6.06 -8.68 -28.39
C LEU A 64 -5.41 -9.59 -29.44
N THR A 65 -4.49 -10.44 -29.02
CA THR A 65 -3.64 -11.24 -29.92
C THR A 65 -4.01 -12.73 -29.94
N GLY A 66 -4.76 -13.19 -28.93
CA GLY A 66 -5.10 -14.59 -28.73
C GLY A 66 -4.02 -15.41 -28.04
N HIS A 67 -2.92 -14.80 -27.57
CA HIS A 67 -1.88 -15.47 -26.81
C HIS A 67 -1.30 -14.58 -25.69
N TYR A 68 -0.77 -15.21 -24.65
CA TYR A 68 -0.01 -14.54 -23.61
C TYR A 68 1.40 -14.16 -24.12
N PRO A 69 2.04 -13.14 -23.53
CA PRO A 69 3.42 -12.78 -23.87
C PRO A 69 4.37 -13.94 -23.58
N LEU A 70 5.37 -14.13 -24.43
CA LEU A 70 6.36 -15.21 -24.24
C LEU A 70 7.47 -14.80 -23.26
N SER A 71 7.59 -13.51 -22.99
CA SER A 71 8.64 -12.93 -22.16
C SER A 71 8.13 -11.71 -21.39
N LEU A 72 8.81 -11.36 -20.31
CA LEU A 72 8.52 -10.15 -19.55
C LEU A 72 8.82 -8.90 -20.39
N GLU A 73 9.88 -8.94 -21.19
CA GLU A 73 10.35 -7.80 -21.99
C GLU A 73 9.32 -7.36 -23.02
N GLU A 74 8.64 -8.32 -23.66
CA GLU A 74 7.53 -8.08 -24.58
C GLU A 74 6.40 -7.31 -23.88
N LEU A 75 6.03 -7.76 -22.68
CA LEU A 75 4.98 -7.12 -21.88
C LEU A 75 5.38 -5.70 -21.43
N LEU A 76 6.63 -5.49 -21.01
CA LEU A 76 7.13 -4.17 -20.60
C LEU A 76 7.18 -3.19 -21.77
N HIS A 77 7.61 -3.67 -22.94
CA HIS A 77 7.74 -2.86 -24.15
C HIS A 77 6.36 -2.45 -24.70
N ASP A 78 5.47 -3.41 -24.91
CA ASP A 78 4.19 -3.19 -25.58
C ASP A 78 3.20 -2.38 -24.74
N TYR A 79 3.32 -2.47 -23.40
CA TYR A 79 2.48 -1.72 -22.47
C TYR A 79 3.20 -0.52 -21.83
N ASN A 80 4.42 -0.21 -22.29
CA ASN A 80 5.27 0.87 -21.76
C ASN A 80 5.38 0.87 -20.22
N ILE A 81 5.48 -0.31 -19.63
CA ILE A 81 5.61 -0.48 -18.19
C ILE A 81 7.09 -0.35 -17.83
N SER A 82 7.40 0.58 -16.93
CA SER A 82 8.74 0.73 -16.36
C SER A 82 8.64 0.61 -14.84
N TYR A 83 9.59 -0.09 -14.25
CA TYR A 83 9.67 -0.28 -12.80
C TYR A 83 11.12 -0.09 -12.34
N ASP A 84 11.28 0.19 -11.06
CA ASP A 84 12.60 0.37 -10.44
C ASP A 84 13.24 -1.01 -10.17
N THR A 85 14.24 -1.37 -10.98
CA THR A 85 14.99 -2.63 -10.87
C THR A 85 15.87 -2.71 -9.62
N ASP A 86 16.18 -1.59 -8.97
CA ASP A 86 16.97 -1.59 -7.74
C ASP A 86 16.07 -1.87 -6.52
N LYS A 87 14.77 -1.61 -6.65
CA LYS A 87 13.78 -1.77 -5.58
C LYS A 87 12.93 -3.04 -5.72
N PHE A 88 12.67 -3.47 -6.95
CA PHE A 88 11.80 -4.61 -7.23
C PHE A 88 12.42 -5.56 -8.27
N VAL A 89 12.29 -6.87 -8.06
CA VAL A 89 12.57 -7.92 -9.06
C VAL A 89 11.25 -8.52 -9.49
N VAL A 90 11.05 -8.65 -10.80
CA VAL A 90 9.87 -9.31 -11.36
C VAL A 90 10.28 -10.67 -11.90
N GLU A 91 9.71 -11.73 -11.33
CA GLU A 91 9.83 -13.09 -11.85
C GLU A 91 8.63 -13.37 -12.76
N TYR A 92 8.93 -13.72 -14.02
CA TYR A 92 7.94 -14.06 -15.03
C TYR A 92 8.16 -15.49 -15.49
N VAL A 93 7.19 -16.36 -15.23
CA VAL A 93 7.24 -17.77 -15.65
C VAL A 93 6.14 -18.02 -16.68
N PRO A 94 6.51 -18.18 -17.97
CA PRO A 94 5.54 -18.53 -19.00
C PRO A 94 5.09 -19.99 -18.83
N SER A 95 3.78 -20.21 -18.67
CA SER A 95 3.19 -21.55 -18.57
C SER A 95 2.76 -22.12 -19.93
N GLY A 96 3.01 -21.38 -21.01
CA GLY A 96 2.56 -21.67 -22.38
C GLY A 96 1.70 -20.53 -22.94
N SER A 97 1.59 -20.42 -24.27
CA SER A 97 0.93 -19.28 -24.93
C SER A 97 -0.56 -19.11 -24.62
N ASN A 98 -1.22 -20.16 -24.11
CA ASN A 98 -2.65 -20.17 -23.77
C ASN A 98 -2.94 -20.20 -22.27
N LEU A 99 -1.91 -20.22 -21.43
CA LEU A 99 -2.05 -20.27 -19.98
C LEU A 99 -1.51 -18.98 -19.37
N LEU A 100 -2.25 -18.43 -18.42
CA LEU A 100 -1.84 -17.21 -17.72
C LEU A 100 -0.43 -17.42 -17.13
N PRO A 101 0.55 -16.57 -17.46
CA PRO A 101 1.89 -16.64 -16.89
C PRO A 101 1.84 -16.39 -15.38
N SER A 102 2.75 -17.03 -14.64
CA SER A 102 2.93 -16.71 -13.23
C SER A 102 3.83 -15.48 -13.12
N ILE A 103 3.31 -14.41 -12.53
CA ILE A 103 4.01 -13.13 -12.35
C ILE A 103 4.15 -12.88 -10.86
N SER A 104 5.39 -12.75 -10.39
CA SER A 104 5.69 -12.43 -8.98
C SER A 104 6.61 -11.24 -8.90
N VAL A 105 6.24 -10.24 -8.11
CA VAL A 105 7.10 -9.09 -7.83
C VAL A 105 7.70 -9.29 -6.45
N LEU A 106 9.02 -9.17 -6.31
CA LEU A 106 9.78 -9.32 -5.08
C LEU A 106 10.44 -8.00 -4.73
N VAL A 107 10.46 -7.61 -3.45
CA VAL A 107 11.12 -6.38 -3.01
C VAL A 107 12.59 -6.68 -2.71
N LEU A 108 13.50 -5.95 -3.36
CA LEU A 108 14.92 -5.95 -3.02
C LEU A 108 15.13 -5.08 -1.78
N SER A 109 14.95 -5.66 -0.59
CA SER A 109 15.51 -5.05 0.61
C SER A 109 17.02 -5.11 0.50
N SER A 110 17.67 -3.98 0.17
CA SER A 110 19.14 -3.82 0.14
C SER A 110 19.82 -4.09 1.51
N GLY A 111 19.11 -4.62 2.50
CA GLY A 111 19.66 -5.01 3.80
C GLY A 111 19.60 -6.51 4.02
N LYS A 112 20.79 -7.14 4.06
CA LYS A 112 21.12 -8.41 4.74
C LYS A 112 20.58 -9.71 4.10
N GLY A 113 21.45 -10.40 3.35
CA GLY A 113 21.25 -11.82 3.06
C GLY A 113 22.16 -12.37 1.97
N GLY A 114 23.42 -12.66 2.30
CA GLY A 114 24.32 -13.36 1.39
C GLY A 114 25.80 -13.13 1.66
N SER A 115 26.25 -13.34 2.90
CA SER A 115 27.68 -13.64 3.10
C SER A 115 27.84 -15.12 2.75
N LEU A 116 28.48 -15.38 1.61
CA LEU A 116 29.16 -16.64 1.36
C LEU A 116 30.44 -16.71 2.21
#